data_AF-A0A1G3RMP2-F1
#
_entry.id   AF-A0A1G3RMP2-F1
#
_cell.length_a   1.000
_cell.length_b   1.000
_cell.length_c   1.000
_cell.angle_alpha   90.00
_cell.angle_beta   90.00
_cell.angle_gamma   90.00
#
_symmetry.space_group_name_H-M   'P 1'
#
loop_
_entity.id
_entity.type
_entity.pdbx_description
1 polymer ?
#
loop_
_entity_poly.entity_id
_entity_poly.type
_entity_poly.pdbx_seq_one_letter_code
_entity_poly.pdbx_strand_id
1 'polypeptide(L)'
;MSNRAMYVALGLEPGAPSEEIKRAYRNLSMKLHPDSSRDPNTAGRFAKVVRAYKALSILVDSTTSSSGRISTEGKVHEQPAQRTGAARSLVDRPLGEPQGNDVFTLGSILSGPGAARERAAAARLLGLSGRRSVWIFLRKGLCDPDPVVVGACVRAAGVLGLAQGAAEIAGAYERSGPEVKDAILEAARATEDPVFKAAMQAALSDEDPRRRAIAKRITLGA
;
A
#
# COMPACT_ATOMS: atom_id res chain seq x y z
N MET A 1 26.01 -12.73 -2.00
CA MET A 1 25.80 -13.21 -0.61
C MET A 1 25.31 -14.64 -0.70
N SER A 2 25.88 -15.57 0.06
CA SER A 2 25.41 -16.96 0.11
C SER A 2 24.09 -17.06 0.89
N ASN A 3 23.32 -18.12 0.65
CA ASN A 3 22.04 -18.37 1.33
C ASN A 3 22.20 -18.33 2.87
N ARG A 4 23.25 -18.99 3.39
CA ARG A 4 23.66 -18.94 4.81
C ARG A 4 23.89 -17.51 5.32
N ALA A 5 24.52 -16.64 4.53
CA ALA A 5 24.76 -15.26 4.93
C ALA A 5 23.47 -14.42 5.01
N MET A 6 22.41 -14.81 4.30
CA MET A 6 21.09 -14.16 4.35
C MET A 6 20.35 -14.55 5.63
N TYR A 7 20.35 -15.84 6.01
CA TYR A 7 19.80 -16.28 7.29
C TYR A 7 20.51 -15.61 8.46
N VAL A 8 21.83 -15.56 8.44
CA VAL A 8 22.63 -14.86 9.47
C VAL A 8 22.33 -13.35 9.51
N ALA A 9 22.06 -12.71 8.38
CA ALA A 9 21.67 -11.29 8.34
C ALA A 9 20.30 -11.03 9.00
N LEU A 10 19.43 -12.04 9.07
CA LEU A 10 18.17 -12.01 9.83
C LEU A 10 18.30 -12.55 11.25
N GLY A 11 19.49 -13.01 11.66
CA GLY A 11 19.73 -13.65 12.96
C GLY A 11 19.07 -15.03 13.08
N LEU A 12 18.98 -15.76 11.97
CA LEU A 12 18.34 -17.07 11.87
C LEU A 12 19.35 -18.16 11.50
N GLU A 13 19.03 -19.39 11.88
CA GLU A 13 19.74 -20.57 11.40
C GLU A 13 19.40 -20.88 9.93
N PRO A 14 20.35 -21.42 9.15
CA PRO A 14 20.08 -21.82 7.77
C PRO A 14 18.96 -22.86 7.69
N GLY A 15 17.98 -22.62 6.82
CA GLY A 15 16.81 -23.49 6.68
C GLY A 15 15.66 -23.18 7.64
N ALA A 16 15.73 -22.06 8.38
CA ALA A 16 14.59 -21.58 9.17
C ALA A 16 13.32 -21.45 8.30
N PRO A 17 12.13 -21.81 8.83
CA PRO A 17 10.89 -21.80 8.08
C PRO A 17 10.46 -20.37 7.69
N SER A 18 9.64 -20.26 6.64
CA SER A 18 9.12 -18.98 6.13
C SER A 18 8.51 -18.08 7.21
N GLU A 19 7.77 -18.67 8.15
CA GLU A 19 7.16 -17.94 9.26
C GLU A 19 8.18 -17.30 10.21
N GLU A 20 9.31 -17.97 10.42
CA GLU A 20 10.41 -17.45 11.22
C GLU A 20 11.18 -16.36 10.49
N ILE A 21 11.39 -16.51 9.18
CA ILE A 21 11.97 -15.49 8.30
C ILE A 21 11.12 -14.20 8.35
N LYS A 22 9.79 -14.31 8.21
CA LYS A 22 8.86 -13.17 8.30
C LYS A 22 8.89 -12.51 9.68
N ARG A 23 8.90 -13.31 10.75
CA ARG A 23 8.95 -12.81 12.13
C ARG A 23 10.25 -12.04 12.41
N ALA A 24 11.39 -12.59 12.02
CA ALA A 24 12.69 -11.93 12.19
C ALA A 24 12.77 -10.62 11.41
N TYR A 25 12.28 -10.59 10.17
CA TYR A 25 12.22 -9.39 9.36
C TYR A 25 11.39 -8.27 10.02
N ARG A 26 10.19 -8.59 10.54
CA ARG A 26 9.34 -7.61 11.25
C ARG A 26 10.06 -7.00 12.46
N ASN A 27 10.66 -7.85 13.29
CA ASN A 27 11.37 -7.42 14.49
C ASN A 27 12.60 -6.56 14.18
N LEU A 28 13.40 -6.93 13.17
CA LEU A 28 14.59 -6.16 12.77
C LEU A 28 14.23 -4.85 12.07
N SER A 29 13.14 -4.83 11.29
CA SER A 29 12.66 -3.62 10.61
C SER A 29 12.19 -2.57 11.60
N MET A 30 11.56 -2.97 12.70
CA MET A 30 11.17 -2.05 13.78
C MET A 30 12.40 -1.51 14.54
N LYS A 31 13.42 -2.33 14.77
CA LYS A 31 14.63 -1.95 15.51
C LYS A 31 15.59 -1.08 14.70
N LEU A 32 15.67 -1.30 13.39
CA LEU A 32 16.59 -0.62 12.47
C LEU A 32 15.87 0.41 11.61
N HIS A 33 14.69 0.87 12.02
CA HIS A 33 13.93 1.83 11.23
C HIS A 33 14.71 3.16 11.14
N PRO A 34 14.91 3.72 9.93
CA PRO A 34 15.72 4.93 9.76
C PRO A 34 15.11 6.15 10.45
N ASP A 35 13.80 6.13 10.75
CA ASP A 35 13.09 7.20 11.44
C ASP A 35 13.27 7.17 12.98
N SER A 36 13.67 6.02 13.56
CA SER A 36 13.90 5.89 15.00
C SER A 36 15.38 5.98 15.40
N SER A 37 16.30 6.11 14.43
CA SER A 37 17.75 6.06 14.65
C SER A 37 18.45 7.20 13.92
N ARG A 38 19.19 8.04 14.66
CA ARG A 38 20.07 9.09 14.12
C ARG A 38 21.44 8.57 13.63
N ASP A 39 21.71 7.26 13.74
CA ASP A 39 22.98 6.65 13.31
C ASP A 39 22.97 6.33 11.79
N PRO A 40 23.91 6.88 10.99
CA PRO A 40 24.05 6.56 9.57
C PRO A 40 24.35 5.08 9.28
N ASN A 41 24.87 4.33 10.25
CA ASN A 41 25.11 2.89 10.12
C ASN A 41 23.80 2.08 10.11
N THR A 42 22.72 2.60 10.70
CA THR A 42 21.41 1.92 10.77
C THR A 42 20.78 1.75 9.39
N ALA A 43 20.96 2.73 8.49
CA ALA A 43 20.49 2.64 7.11
C ALA A 43 21.14 1.48 6.34
N GLY A 44 22.45 1.28 6.52
CA GLY A 44 23.19 0.16 5.90
C GLY A 44 22.76 -1.20 6.45
N ARG A 45 22.51 -1.29 7.75
CA ARG A 45 22.01 -2.51 8.41
C ARG A 45 20.58 -2.84 7.97
N PHE A 46 19.71 -1.84 7.84
CA PHE A 46 18.35 -2.00 7.35
C PHE A 46 18.34 -2.50 5.89
N ALA A 47 19.14 -1.89 5.01
CA ALA A 47 19.27 -2.33 3.62
C ALA A 47 19.72 -3.80 3.51
N LYS A 48 20.62 -4.24 4.40
CA LYS A 48 21.08 -5.64 4.47
C LYS A 48 19.96 -6.60 4.89
N VAL A 49 19.15 -6.22 5.88
CA VAL A 49 17.99 -6.99 6.36
C VAL A 49 16.92 -7.14 5.27
N VAL A 50 16.60 -6.06 4.56
CA VAL A 50 15.64 -6.08 3.45
C VAL A 50 16.13 -6.99 2.32
N ARG A 51 17.40 -6.90 1.95
CA ARG A 51 18.00 -7.73 0.89
C ARG A 51 17.99 -9.22 1.26
N ALA A 52 18.27 -9.55 2.51
CA ALA A 52 18.26 -10.92 3.01
C ALA A 52 16.85 -11.53 2.99
N TYR A 53 15.85 -10.79 3.49
CA TYR A 53 14.45 -11.23 3.48
C TYR A 53 13.94 -11.53 2.06
N LYS A 54 14.15 -10.60 1.12
CA LYS A 54 13.70 -10.78 -0.28
C LYS A 54 14.26 -12.05 -0.92
N ALA A 55 15.57 -12.30 -0.74
CA ALA A 55 16.21 -13.46 -1.32
C ALA A 55 15.72 -14.78 -0.70
N LEU A 56 15.49 -14.80 0.62
CA LEU A 56 15.00 -15.99 1.32
C LEU A 56 13.54 -16.30 1.03
N SER A 57 12.69 -15.28 0.86
CA SER A 57 11.27 -15.51 0.49
C SER A 57 11.14 -16.21 -0.86
N ILE A 58 11.96 -15.85 -1.86
CA ILE A 58 11.95 -16.48 -3.19
C ILE A 58 12.41 -17.95 -3.10
N LEU A 59 13.40 -18.24 -2.25
CA LEU A 59 13.95 -19.58 -2.07
C LEU A 59 12.98 -20.52 -1.34
N VAL A 60 12.24 -20.02 -0.35
CA VAL A 60 11.33 -20.87 0.42
C VAL A 60 10.03 -21.19 -0.34
N ASP A 61 9.56 -20.25 -1.17
CA ASP A 61 8.39 -20.46 -2.03
C ASP A 61 8.65 -21.51 -3.12
N SER A 62 9.90 -21.60 -3.62
CA SER A 62 10.32 -22.62 -4.59
C SER A 62 10.50 -24.02 -3.98
N THR A 63 10.97 -24.12 -2.73
CA THR A 63 11.10 -25.43 -2.05
C THR A 63 9.77 -26.05 -1.66
N THR A 64 8.77 -25.24 -1.30
CA THR A 64 7.45 -25.72 -0.86
C THR A 64 6.62 -26.29 -2.01
N SER A 65 6.94 -25.93 -3.26
CA SER A 65 6.22 -26.38 -4.46
C SER A 65 6.63 -27.76 -4.99
N SER A 66 7.61 -28.44 -4.38
CA SER A 66 8.20 -29.69 -4.94
C SER A 66 7.92 -30.97 -4.14
N SER A 67 7.09 -30.94 -3.09
CA SER A 67 6.70 -32.15 -2.36
C SER A 67 5.28 -32.60 -2.71
N GLY A 68 5.13 -33.27 -3.87
CA GLY A 68 3.87 -33.94 -4.24
C GLY A 68 3.81 -34.53 -5.66
N ARG A 69 4.06 -35.85 -5.76
CA ARG A 69 3.58 -36.84 -6.78
C ARG A 69 4.30 -36.98 -8.15
N ILE A 70 5.04 -38.10 -8.26
CA ILE A 70 4.99 -39.22 -9.25
C ILE A 70 4.53 -38.94 -10.71
N SER A 71 5.46 -39.22 -11.64
CA SER A 71 5.44 -39.74 -13.03
C SER A 71 4.19 -39.61 -13.94
N THR A 72 4.37 -39.09 -15.18
CA THR A 72 4.39 -39.83 -16.47
C THR A 72 4.54 -38.90 -17.70
N GLU A 73 5.58 -39.17 -18.50
CA GLU A 73 5.84 -39.05 -19.95
C GLU A 73 5.14 -38.04 -20.92
N GLY A 74 5.99 -37.47 -21.80
CA GLY A 74 5.70 -37.02 -23.19
C GLY A 74 5.32 -35.54 -23.37
N LYS A 75 5.84 -34.73 -24.30
CA LYS A 75 6.56 -34.96 -25.56
C LYS A 75 7.16 -33.62 -26.04
N VAL A 76 8.32 -33.71 -26.69
CA VAL A 76 9.12 -32.64 -27.33
C VAL A 76 8.51 -32.15 -28.64
N HIS A 77 8.57 -30.83 -28.92
CA HIS A 77 8.81 -30.33 -30.29
C HIS A 77 9.40 -28.91 -30.33
N GLU A 78 10.46 -28.74 -31.12
CA GLU A 78 11.21 -27.51 -31.40
C GLU A 78 10.64 -26.72 -32.61
N GLN A 79 10.63 -25.38 -32.46
CA GLN A 79 11.07 -24.25 -33.33
C GLN A 79 11.10 -24.35 -34.89
N PRO A 80 10.97 -23.24 -35.69
CA PRO A 80 11.75 -21.99 -35.51
C PRO A 80 11.22 -20.61 -36.00
N ALA A 81 11.88 -19.58 -35.46
CA ALA A 81 12.30 -18.23 -35.94
C ALA A 81 11.59 -17.46 -37.09
N GLN A 82 11.45 -16.13 -36.89
CA GLN A 82 12.06 -15.11 -37.78
C GLN A 82 12.16 -13.71 -37.12
N ARG A 83 13.27 -13.03 -37.42
CA ARG A 83 13.77 -11.75 -36.87
C ARG A 83 13.58 -10.61 -37.88
N THR A 84 13.30 -9.40 -37.38
CA THR A 84 13.79 -8.07 -37.86
C THR A 84 13.36 -7.06 -36.77
N GLY A 85 14.13 -6.14 -36.19
CA GLY A 85 15.45 -5.58 -36.45
C GLY A 85 15.35 -4.05 -36.31
N ALA A 86 15.76 -3.46 -35.17
CA ALA A 86 16.32 -2.09 -35.05
C ALA A 86 16.66 -1.75 -33.59
N ALA A 87 17.94 -1.53 -33.32
CA ALA A 87 18.51 -1.24 -32.01
C ALA A 87 18.73 0.26 -31.81
N ARG A 88 18.55 0.75 -30.56
CA ARG A 88 19.33 1.85 -29.97
C ARG A 88 19.19 1.93 -28.43
N SER A 89 20.21 1.39 -27.74
CA SER A 89 20.81 1.75 -26.42
C SER A 89 19.85 2.11 -25.26
N LEU A 90 19.47 1.27 -24.29
CA LEU A 90 20.17 0.36 -23.35
C LEU A 90 21.18 1.03 -22.38
N VAL A 91 20.64 1.72 -21.37
CA VAL A 91 21.22 1.74 -20.03
C VAL A 91 20.32 0.89 -19.13
N ASP A 92 20.97 -0.08 -18.50
CA ASP A 92 20.52 -1.20 -17.69
C ASP A 92 19.30 -0.94 -16.78
N ARG A 93 18.15 -1.57 -17.10
CA ARG A 93 17.02 -1.74 -16.17
C ARG A 93 16.69 -3.23 -16.14
N PRO A 94 16.90 -3.94 -15.02
CA PRO A 94 16.57 -5.36 -14.98
C PRO A 94 15.07 -5.52 -15.11
N LEU A 95 14.68 -6.43 -16.01
CA LEU A 95 13.34 -6.95 -16.23
C LEU A 95 12.79 -7.51 -14.91
N GLY A 96 12.05 -6.68 -14.17
CA GLY A 96 11.22 -7.10 -13.06
C GLY A 96 9.81 -7.37 -13.57
N GLU A 97 9.36 -8.61 -13.43
CA GLU A 97 7.95 -9.00 -13.51
C GLU A 97 7.07 -8.12 -12.60
N PRO A 98 5.76 -7.97 -12.90
CA PRO A 98 4.93 -6.93 -12.31
C PRO A 98 4.65 -7.23 -10.83
N GLN A 99 5.37 -6.57 -9.93
CA GLN A 99 5.14 -6.66 -8.49
C GLN A 99 3.86 -5.91 -8.17
N GLY A 100 2.89 -6.58 -7.53
CA GLY A 100 1.75 -5.91 -6.89
C GLY A 100 2.26 -4.74 -6.05
N ASN A 101 1.77 -3.54 -6.34
CA ASN A 101 2.42 -2.31 -5.91
C ASN A 101 2.64 -2.27 -4.38
N ASP A 102 3.91 -2.17 -3.96
CA ASP A 102 4.27 -1.98 -2.57
C ASP A 102 3.61 -0.70 -2.02
N VAL A 103 3.16 -0.74 -0.76
CA VAL A 103 2.48 0.37 -0.09
C VAL A 103 3.31 1.65 -0.13
N PHE A 104 4.64 1.53 -0.05
CA PHE A 104 5.54 2.67 -0.19
C PHE A 104 5.53 3.25 -1.60
N THR A 105 5.57 2.40 -2.63
CA THR A 105 5.46 2.84 -4.03
C THR A 105 4.13 3.54 -4.28
N LEU A 106 3.02 2.98 -3.80
CA LEU A 106 1.70 3.61 -3.88
C LEU A 106 1.65 4.93 -3.13
N GLY A 107 2.25 5.00 -1.94
CA GLY A 107 2.36 6.23 -1.16
C GLY A 107 3.17 7.32 -1.88
N SER A 108 4.26 6.95 -2.55
CA SER A 108 5.05 7.85 -3.38
C SER A 108 4.29 8.34 -4.61
N ILE A 109 3.52 7.47 -5.27
CA ILE A 109 2.66 7.85 -6.39
C ILE A 109 1.59 8.83 -5.92
N LEU A 110 0.88 8.52 -4.83
CA LEU A 110 -0.15 9.39 -4.25
C LEU A 110 0.39 10.77 -3.88
N SER A 111 1.63 10.84 -3.38
CA SER A 111 2.26 12.10 -2.97
C SER A 111 3.04 12.82 -4.08
N GLY A 112 3.14 12.20 -5.25
CA GLY A 112 4.00 12.65 -6.35
C GLY A 112 3.30 13.62 -7.30
N PRO A 113 4.04 14.17 -8.28
CA PRO A 113 3.50 15.13 -9.24
C PRO A 113 2.72 14.49 -10.41
N GLY A 114 2.44 13.18 -10.36
CA GLY A 114 1.78 12.43 -11.45
C GLY A 114 0.33 12.87 -11.70
N ALA A 115 -0.34 12.27 -12.68
CA ALA A 115 -1.71 12.66 -13.02
C ALA A 115 -2.69 12.35 -11.87
N ALA A 116 -3.75 13.16 -11.69
CA ALA A 116 -4.73 12.95 -10.62
C ALA A 116 -5.36 11.55 -10.65
N ARG A 117 -5.60 11.01 -11.84
CA ARG A 117 -6.10 9.63 -12.01
C ARG A 117 -5.16 8.57 -11.43
N GLU A 118 -3.84 8.74 -11.59
CA GLU A 118 -2.82 7.83 -11.07
C GLU A 118 -2.74 7.93 -9.55
N ARG A 119 -2.75 9.15 -9.01
CA ARG A 119 -2.75 9.39 -7.56
C ARG A 119 -4.00 8.80 -6.90
N ALA A 120 -5.17 9.02 -7.50
CA ALA A 120 -6.44 8.44 -7.02
C ALA A 120 -6.44 6.91 -7.11
N ALA A 121 -5.88 6.33 -8.18
CA ALA A 121 -5.71 4.88 -8.28
C ALA A 121 -4.80 4.33 -7.17
N ALA A 122 -3.71 5.03 -6.87
CA ALA A 122 -2.81 4.66 -5.78
C ALA A 122 -3.51 4.68 -4.41
N ALA A 123 -4.30 5.72 -4.12
CA ALA A 123 -5.11 5.78 -2.89
C ALA A 123 -6.08 4.61 -2.76
N ARG A 124 -6.75 4.21 -3.85
CA ARG A 124 -7.66 3.05 -3.86
C ARG A 124 -6.91 1.75 -3.54
N LEU A 125 -5.76 1.52 -4.18
CA LEU A 125 -4.93 0.34 -3.93
C LEU A 125 -4.37 0.32 -2.51
N LEU A 126 -4.04 1.48 -1.92
CA LEU A 126 -3.67 1.59 -0.51
C LEU A 126 -4.84 1.16 0.40
N GLY A 127 -6.07 1.56 0.09
CA GLY A 127 -7.27 1.12 0.80
C GLY A 127 -7.46 -0.40 0.75
N LEU A 128 -7.22 -1.02 -0.41
CA LEU A 128 -7.32 -2.46 -0.60
C LEU A 128 -6.16 -3.26 0.01
N SER A 129 -5.11 -2.60 0.50
CA SER A 129 -3.96 -3.27 1.10
C SER A 129 -4.25 -3.92 2.46
N GLY A 130 -5.34 -3.52 3.12
CA GLY A 130 -5.69 -3.96 4.48
C GLY A 130 -4.75 -3.43 5.59
N ARG A 131 -3.77 -2.60 5.25
CA ARG A 131 -2.75 -2.13 6.20
C ARG A 131 -3.13 -0.77 6.78
N ARG A 132 -3.35 -0.69 8.09
CA ARG A 132 -3.67 0.60 8.74
C ARG A 132 -2.54 1.62 8.70
N SER A 133 -1.29 1.16 8.54
CA SER A 133 -0.10 2.01 8.42
C SER A 133 -0.12 2.92 7.20
N VAL A 134 -0.98 2.66 6.20
CA VAL A 134 -1.11 3.52 5.01
C VAL A 134 -1.67 4.91 5.32
N TRP A 135 -2.22 5.12 6.51
CA TRP A 135 -2.75 6.43 6.94
C TRP A 135 -1.74 7.57 6.74
N ILE A 136 -0.44 7.30 6.93
CA ILE A 136 0.64 8.27 6.71
C ILE A 136 0.61 8.89 5.30
N PHE A 137 0.20 8.11 4.29
CA PHE A 137 0.07 8.55 2.90
C PHE A 137 -1.31 9.14 2.63
N LEU A 138 -2.37 8.47 3.09
CA LEU A 138 -3.75 8.92 2.86
C LEU A 138 -4.01 10.30 3.47
N ARG A 139 -3.48 10.57 4.67
CA ARG A 139 -3.64 11.89 5.32
C ARG A 139 -3.05 13.03 4.51
N LYS A 140 -1.97 12.79 3.75
CA LYS A 140 -1.37 13.78 2.87
C LYS A 140 -2.24 14.00 1.63
N GLY A 141 -2.84 12.93 1.11
CA GLY A 141 -3.79 13.00 0.00
C GLY A 141 -5.10 13.74 0.32
N LEU A 142 -5.44 13.95 1.59
CA LEU A 142 -6.57 14.82 1.99
C LEU A 142 -6.34 16.31 1.69
N CYS A 143 -5.12 16.70 1.33
CA CYS A 143 -4.77 18.06 0.92
C CYS A 143 -4.41 18.13 -0.57
N ASP A 144 -4.75 17.10 -1.35
CA ASP A 144 -4.51 17.09 -2.80
C ASP A 144 -5.37 18.16 -3.50
N PRO A 145 -4.84 18.89 -4.50
CA PRO A 145 -5.60 19.90 -5.23
C PRO A 145 -6.77 19.32 -6.03
N ASP A 146 -6.71 18.03 -6.39
CA ASP A 146 -7.75 17.37 -7.18
C ASP A 146 -8.77 16.66 -6.26
N PRO A 147 -10.07 17.00 -6.35
CA PRO A 147 -11.10 16.44 -5.47
C PRO A 147 -11.29 14.93 -5.64
N VAL A 148 -10.97 14.38 -6.81
CA VAL A 148 -11.07 12.93 -7.07
C VAL A 148 -10.04 12.16 -6.22
N VAL A 149 -8.85 12.73 -6.02
CA VAL A 149 -7.79 12.14 -5.19
C VAL A 149 -8.19 12.19 -3.72
N VAL A 150 -8.69 13.34 -3.25
CA VAL A 150 -9.18 13.50 -1.88
C VAL A 150 -10.29 12.49 -1.59
N GLY A 151 -11.31 12.39 -2.45
CA GLY A 151 -12.39 11.42 -2.31
C GLY A 151 -11.91 9.96 -2.32
N ALA A 152 -10.86 9.64 -3.08
CA ALA A 152 -10.25 8.31 -3.05
C ALA A 152 -9.57 8.01 -1.71
N CYS A 153 -8.89 8.99 -1.10
CA CYS A 153 -8.26 8.84 0.20
C CYS A 153 -9.28 8.67 1.33
N VAL A 154 -10.36 9.44 1.28
CA VAL A 154 -11.51 9.38 2.19
C VAL A 154 -12.15 7.98 2.15
N ARG A 155 -12.48 7.47 0.96
CA ARG A 155 -13.03 6.11 0.81
C ARG A 155 -12.07 5.04 1.32
N ALA A 156 -10.78 5.15 1.02
CA ALA A 156 -9.76 4.22 1.52
C ALA A 156 -9.69 4.22 3.05
N ALA A 157 -9.83 5.39 3.69
CA ALA A 157 -9.84 5.51 5.15
C ALA A 157 -11.07 4.85 5.78
N GLY A 158 -12.25 5.00 5.15
CA GLY A 158 -13.48 4.32 5.53
C GLY A 158 -13.38 2.80 5.44
N VAL A 159 -12.91 2.28 4.30
CA VAL A 159 -12.73 0.84 4.08
C VAL A 159 -11.77 0.21 5.10
N LEU A 160 -10.74 0.95 5.52
CA LEU A 160 -9.75 0.49 6.48
C LEU A 160 -10.14 0.74 7.96
N GLY A 161 -11.28 1.39 8.22
CA GLY A 161 -11.75 1.77 9.56
C GLY A 161 -10.73 2.60 10.34
N LEU A 162 -10.12 3.60 9.69
CA LEU A 162 -9.03 4.39 10.25
C LEU A 162 -9.52 5.47 11.22
N ALA A 163 -10.16 5.06 12.33
CA ALA A 163 -10.74 5.96 13.34
C ALA A 163 -9.80 7.11 13.79
N GLN A 164 -8.48 6.88 13.82
CA GLN A 164 -7.48 7.91 14.14
C GLN A 164 -7.50 9.12 13.20
N GLY A 165 -8.02 8.95 11.98
CA GLY A 165 -8.09 9.98 10.95
C GLY A 165 -9.38 10.78 10.92
N ALA A 166 -10.28 10.56 11.88
CA ALA A 166 -11.61 11.18 11.88
C ALA A 166 -11.53 12.72 11.92
N ALA A 167 -10.61 13.27 12.71
CA ALA A 167 -10.41 14.71 12.83
C ALA A 167 -9.89 15.33 11.53
N GLU A 168 -8.92 14.69 10.88
CA GLU A 168 -8.36 15.18 9.61
C GLU A 168 -9.38 15.10 8.46
N ILE A 169 -10.25 14.08 8.45
CA ILE A 169 -11.35 13.98 7.47
C ILE A 169 -12.40 15.07 7.74
N ALA A 170 -12.75 15.35 8.99
CA ALA A 170 -13.65 16.45 9.34
C ALA A 170 -13.08 17.81 8.91
N GLY A 171 -11.80 18.06 9.21
CA GLY A 171 -11.13 19.26 8.73
C GLY A 171 -11.04 19.32 7.20
N ALA A 172 -11.00 18.17 6.51
CA ALA A 172 -11.06 18.11 5.04
C ALA A 172 -12.43 18.52 4.53
N TYR A 173 -13.50 18.07 5.19
CA TYR A 173 -14.87 18.46 4.87
C TYR A 173 -15.05 19.98 4.96
N GLU A 174 -14.62 20.59 6.07
CA GLU A 174 -14.83 22.02 6.34
C GLU A 174 -14.14 22.94 5.33
N ARG A 175 -12.91 22.59 4.91
CA ARG A 175 -12.10 23.44 4.01
C ARG A 175 -12.34 23.20 2.52
N SER A 176 -13.11 22.17 2.14
CA SER A 176 -13.21 21.74 0.75
C SER A 176 -14.48 22.22 0.05
N GLY A 177 -14.40 22.23 -1.29
CA GLY A 177 -15.54 22.49 -2.16
C GLY A 177 -16.60 21.38 -2.15
N PRO A 178 -17.73 21.60 -2.87
CA PRO A 178 -18.87 20.71 -2.84
C PRO A 178 -18.53 19.28 -3.28
N GLU A 179 -17.64 19.10 -4.25
CA GLU A 179 -17.28 17.78 -4.79
C GLU A 179 -16.65 16.87 -3.74
N VAL A 180 -15.79 17.41 -2.88
CA VAL A 180 -15.15 16.65 -1.79
C VAL A 180 -16.14 16.38 -0.67
N LYS A 181 -16.97 17.37 -0.32
CA LYS A 181 -18.01 17.22 0.70
C LYS A 181 -18.98 16.10 0.35
N ASP A 182 -19.42 16.09 -0.90
CA ASP A 182 -20.31 15.05 -1.44
C ASP A 182 -19.63 13.68 -1.42
N ALA A 183 -18.34 13.61 -1.82
CA ALA A 183 -17.57 12.37 -1.76
C ALA A 183 -17.39 11.83 -0.32
N ILE A 184 -17.27 12.69 0.69
CA ILE A 184 -17.21 12.30 2.10
C ILE A 184 -18.55 11.74 2.58
N LEU A 185 -19.66 12.38 2.22
CA LEU A 185 -21.00 11.89 2.57
C LEU A 185 -21.31 10.54 1.90
N GLU A 186 -20.91 10.39 0.63
CA GLU A 186 -21.03 9.11 -0.07
C GLU A 186 -20.20 8.00 0.60
N ALA A 187 -18.95 8.30 0.97
CA ALA A 187 -18.08 7.35 1.66
C ALA A 187 -18.65 6.94 3.03
N ALA A 188 -19.17 7.91 3.79
CA ALA A 188 -19.80 7.67 5.09
C ALA A 188 -21.02 6.76 4.95
N ARG A 189 -21.89 7.01 3.98
CA ARG A 189 -23.05 6.15 3.70
C ARG A 189 -22.65 4.75 3.24
N ALA A 190 -21.59 4.63 2.44
CA ALA A 190 -21.20 3.34 1.85
C ALA A 190 -20.52 2.41 2.86
N THR A 191 -19.84 2.97 3.86
CA THR A 191 -19.04 2.20 4.83
C THR A 191 -19.68 2.10 6.20
N GLU A 192 -20.56 3.05 6.54
CA GLU A 192 -21.15 3.19 7.88
C GLU A 192 -20.09 3.24 9.00
N ASP A 193 -18.85 3.62 8.65
CA ASP A 193 -17.72 3.54 9.56
C ASP A 193 -17.67 4.76 10.51
N PRO A 194 -17.39 4.56 11.81
CA PRO A 194 -17.29 5.64 12.80
C PRO A 194 -16.25 6.71 12.48
N VAL A 195 -15.28 6.44 11.60
CA VAL A 195 -14.28 7.43 11.16
C VAL A 195 -14.94 8.69 10.57
N PHE A 196 -16.14 8.56 10.01
CA PHE A 196 -16.88 9.69 9.43
C PHE A 196 -17.69 10.48 10.45
N LYS A 197 -17.81 10.04 11.70
CA LYS A 197 -18.68 10.66 12.70
C LYS A 197 -18.38 12.16 12.88
N ALA A 198 -17.11 12.52 12.98
CA ALA A 198 -16.70 13.92 13.12
C ALA A 198 -17.07 14.76 11.88
N ALA A 199 -16.88 14.21 10.67
CA ALA A 199 -17.27 14.88 9.43
C ALA A 199 -18.80 15.01 9.31
N MET A 200 -19.57 14.01 9.78
CA MET A 200 -21.04 14.08 9.78
C MET A 200 -21.54 15.16 10.73
N GLN A 201 -20.88 15.36 11.89
CA GLN A 201 -21.21 16.48 12.79
C GLN A 201 -20.99 17.83 12.12
N ALA A 202 -19.86 18.01 11.42
CA ALA A 202 -19.61 19.23 10.64
C ALA A 202 -20.67 19.43 9.53
N ALA A 203 -21.07 18.34 8.86
CA ALA A 203 -22.05 18.38 7.78
C ALA A 203 -23.49 18.74 8.24
N LEU A 204 -23.82 18.61 9.52
CA LEU A 204 -25.13 19.05 10.05
C LEU A 204 -25.33 20.56 9.95
N SER A 205 -24.23 21.33 9.91
CA SER A 205 -24.23 22.79 9.77
C SER A 205 -23.81 23.24 8.37
N ASP A 206 -23.79 22.33 7.38
CA ASP A 206 -23.40 22.69 6.00
C ASP A 206 -24.37 23.71 5.39
N GLU A 207 -23.89 24.57 4.49
CA GLU A 207 -24.71 25.56 3.80
C GLU A 207 -25.78 24.91 2.91
N ASP A 208 -25.47 23.77 2.28
CA ASP A 208 -26.41 23.05 1.43
C ASP A 208 -27.40 22.21 2.27
N PRO A 209 -28.72 22.50 2.21
CA PRO A 209 -29.73 21.71 2.92
C PRO A 209 -29.72 20.23 2.58
N ARG A 210 -29.31 19.86 1.36
CA ARG A 210 -29.23 18.45 0.92
C ARG A 210 -28.18 17.69 1.72
N ARG A 211 -26.99 18.28 1.93
CA ARG A 211 -25.91 17.69 2.72
C ARG A 211 -26.28 17.57 4.19
N ARG A 212 -26.93 18.59 4.76
CA ARG A 212 -27.47 18.53 6.13
C ARG A 212 -28.45 17.38 6.31
N ALA A 213 -29.36 17.20 5.34
CA ALA A 213 -30.34 16.12 5.37
C ALA A 213 -29.69 14.73 5.28
N ILE A 214 -28.67 14.57 4.43
CA ILE A 214 -27.90 13.31 4.33
C ILE A 214 -27.18 13.02 5.65
N ALA A 215 -26.45 14.00 6.18
CA ALA A 215 -25.72 13.87 7.44
C ALA A 215 -26.64 13.47 8.60
N LYS A 216 -27.81 14.12 8.71
CA LYS A 216 -28.82 13.79 9.73
C LYS A 216 -29.34 12.36 9.62
N ARG A 217 -29.49 11.82 8.40
CA ARG A 217 -29.91 10.43 8.20
C ARG A 217 -28.82 9.45 8.61
N ILE A 218 -27.56 9.75 8.29
CA ILE A 218 -26.41 8.91 8.67
C ILE A 218 -26.22 8.92 10.19
N THR A 219 -26.33 10.07 10.85
CA THR A 219 -26.12 10.16 12.31
C THR A 219 -27.25 9.59 13.16
N LEU A 220 -28.49 9.59 12.66
CA LEU A 220 -29.64 9.02 13.37
C LEU A 220 -29.86 7.53 13.07
N GLY A 221 -29.23 7.00 12.03
CA GLY A 221 -29.37 5.61 11.59
C GLY A 221 -28.21 4.68 11.97
N ALA A 222 -27.15 5.20 12.61
CA ALA A 222 -25.96 4.48 13.05
C ALA A 222 -25.91 4.27 14.58
#